data_AF-A0A3N5UMB1-F1
#
_entry.id   AF-A0A3N5UMB1-F1
#
_cell.length_a   1.000
_cell.length_b   1.000
_cell.length_c   1.000
_cell.angle_alpha   90.00
_cell.angle_beta   90.00
_cell.angle_gamma   90.00
#
_symmetry.space_group_name_H-M   'P 1'
#
loop_
_entity.id
_entity.type
_entity.pdbx_description
1 polymer ?
#
loop_
_entity_poly.entity_id
_entity_poly.type
_entity_poly.pdbx_seq_one_letter_code
_entity_poly.pdbx_strand_id
1 'polypeptide(L)'
;MRAKWAGCTIILLAMLFVMGCAPVISKPVRDQVDKNLTFREVFKDPEAHKGSVVVWAGVIIDAKNTQEGTLIEILQKPADFFGAPEEADRTEGRFLVLYPSYLDVAVYNKGREVTVGGEVEGKRIMPLGEIQYTYPVVIAKEIYLWPDTTKERLAPYPYPYYPWGWYDPFWRPWYYPYPYDRVRPRR
;
A
#
# COMPACT_ATOMS: atom_id res chain seq x y z
N MET A 1 5.89 36.53 -41.74
CA MET A 1 6.66 35.75 -40.74
C MET A 1 5.81 35.56 -39.47
N ARG A 2 4.94 34.54 -39.36
CA ARG A 2 4.13 34.31 -38.14
C ARG A 2 3.83 32.82 -37.80
N ALA A 3 4.44 31.86 -38.49
CA ALA A 3 4.09 30.44 -38.33
C ALA A 3 5.06 29.59 -37.48
N LYS A 4 6.21 30.15 -37.05
CA LYS A 4 7.22 29.37 -36.31
C LYS A 4 6.95 29.23 -34.80
N TRP A 5 6.06 30.04 -34.24
CA TRP A 5 5.76 30.03 -32.81
C TRP A 5 4.71 28.98 -32.44
N ALA A 6 3.68 28.77 -33.28
CA ALA A 6 2.59 27.84 -33.00
C ALA A 6 3.03 26.36 -32.94
N GLY A 7 4.01 25.96 -33.78
CA GLY A 7 4.56 24.60 -33.75
C GLY A 7 5.37 24.31 -32.48
N CYS A 8 6.08 25.32 -31.96
CA CYS A 8 6.82 25.21 -30.71
C CYS A 8 5.86 25.08 -29.51
N THR A 9 4.74 25.82 -29.50
CA THR A 9 3.74 25.74 -28.43
C THR A 9 3.02 24.40 -28.39
N ILE A 10 2.72 23.78 -29.54
CA ILE A 10 2.07 22.46 -29.61
C ILE A 10 3.01 21.35 -29.10
N ILE A 11 4.32 21.42 -29.41
CA ILE A 11 5.31 20.47 -28.91
C ILE A 11 5.52 20.63 -27.39
N LEU A 12 5.53 21.87 -26.88
CA LEU A 12 5.59 22.15 -25.43
C LEU A 12 4.34 21.70 -24.69
N LEU A 13 3.15 21.87 -25.28
CA LEU A 13 1.89 21.38 -24.72
C LEU A 13 1.82 19.85 -24.73
N ALA A 14 2.35 19.19 -25.77
CA ALA A 14 2.40 17.74 -25.87
C ALA A 14 3.38 17.10 -24.88
N MET A 15 4.50 17.75 -24.54
CA MET A 15 5.41 17.27 -23.49
C MET A 15 4.79 17.33 -22.09
N LEU A 16 3.84 18.24 -21.84
CA LEU A 16 3.13 18.33 -20.56
C LEU A 16 2.18 17.16 -20.29
N PHE A 17 1.79 16.41 -21.31
CA PHE A 17 0.89 15.25 -21.17
C PHE A 17 1.60 13.94 -20.83
N VAL A 18 2.94 13.92 -20.75
CA VAL A 18 3.71 12.72 -20.36
C VAL A 18 4.09 12.78 -18.88
N MET A 19 3.16 13.17 -18.01
CA MET A 19 3.25 12.85 -16.58
C MET A 19 2.63 11.46 -16.37
N GLY A 20 3.37 10.43 -16.78
CA GLY A 20 2.99 9.05 -16.48
C GLY A 20 3.12 8.78 -14.99
N CYS A 21 2.15 8.10 -14.39
CA CYS A 21 2.26 7.62 -13.02
C CYS A 21 3.45 6.66 -12.91
N ALA A 22 4.42 6.99 -12.06
CA ALA A 22 5.53 6.10 -11.78
C ALA A 22 5.03 4.95 -10.88
N PRO A 23 5.16 3.69 -11.31
CA PRO A 23 4.77 2.56 -10.48
C PRO A 23 5.69 2.45 -9.26
N VAL A 24 5.13 2.00 -8.13
CA VAL A 24 5.81 1.99 -6.83
C VAL A 24 6.95 0.99 -6.71
N ILE A 25 6.92 -0.08 -7.51
CA ILE A 25 8.02 -1.05 -7.63
C ILE A 25 8.81 -0.74 -8.90
N SER A 26 10.14 -0.82 -8.81
CA SER A 26 11.05 -0.59 -9.92
C SER A 26 10.77 -1.48 -11.13
N LYS A 27 11.09 -0.96 -12.32
CA LYS A 27 10.92 -1.70 -13.59
C LYS A 27 11.66 -3.05 -13.61
N PRO A 28 12.92 -3.17 -13.15
CA PRO A 28 13.65 -4.44 -13.18
C PRO A 28 12.97 -5.58 -12.40
N VAL A 29 12.33 -5.26 -11.27
CA VAL A 29 11.57 -6.26 -10.49
C VAL A 29 10.27 -6.60 -11.21
N ARG A 30 9.52 -5.58 -11.66
CA ARG A 30 8.23 -5.80 -12.36
C ARG A 30 8.37 -6.58 -13.66
N ASP A 31 9.47 -6.41 -14.39
CA ASP A 31 9.71 -7.14 -15.64
C ASP A 31 9.98 -8.65 -15.40
N GLN A 32 10.35 -9.05 -14.18
CA GLN A 32 10.53 -10.45 -13.78
C GLN A 32 9.26 -11.10 -13.22
N VAL A 33 8.22 -10.31 -12.93
CA VAL A 33 7.00 -10.81 -12.29
C VAL A 33 6.26 -11.77 -13.24
N ASP A 34 5.91 -12.94 -12.71
CA ASP A 34 4.98 -13.83 -13.41
C ASP A 34 3.56 -13.27 -13.29
N LYS A 35 3.05 -12.73 -14.41
CA LYS A 35 1.72 -12.08 -14.46
C LYS A 35 0.56 -13.07 -14.37
N ASN A 36 0.80 -14.35 -14.62
CA ASN A 36 -0.23 -15.37 -14.53
C ASN A 36 -0.31 -15.96 -13.12
N LEU A 37 0.71 -15.73 -12.29
CA LEU A 37 0.79 -16.27 -10.94
C LEU A 37 0.02 -15.38 -9.95
N THR A 38 -1.04 -15.94 -9.38
CA THR A 38 -1.87 -15.26 -8.38
C THR A 38 -1.40 -15.57 -6.96
N PHE A 39 -1.74 -14.69 -6.01
CA PHE A 39 -1.46 -14.95 -4.59
C PHE A 39 -2.09 -16.27 -4.12
N ARG A 40 -3.34 -16.55 -4.52
CA ARG A 40 -4.03 -17.79 -4.12
C ARG A 40 -3.32 -19.06 -4.59
N GLU A 41 -2.71 -19.05 -5.76
CA GLU A 41 -1.95 -20.20 -6.28
C GLU A 41 -0.70 -20.44 -5.45
N VAL A 42 0.07 -19.39 -5.18
CA VAL A 42 1.24 -19.49 -4.30
C VAL A 42 0.82 -19.87 -2.88
N PHE A 43 -0.29 -19.35 -2.37
CA PHE A 43 -0.80 -19.69 -1.04
C PHE A 43 -1.13 -21.17 -0.89
N LYS A 44 -1.72 -21.79 -1.93
CA LYS A 44 -2.05 -23.23 -1.92
C LYS A 44 -0.81 -24.12 -1.93
N ASP A 45 0.20 -23.76 -2.72
CA ASP A 45 1.45 -24.52 -2.79
C ASP A 45 2.67 -23.59 -2.95
N PRO A 46 3.20 -23.03 -1.84
CA PRO A 46 4.33 -22.12 -1.91
C PRO A 46 5.61 -22.80 -2.39
N GLU A 47 5.72 -24.11 -2.17
CA GLU A 47 6.91 -24.89 -2.52
C GLU A 47 7.03 -25.08 -4.04
N ALA A 48 5.91 -25.28 -4.73
CA ALA A 48 5.87 -25.40 -6.19
C ALA A 48 6.25 -24.10 -6.93
N HIS A 49 6.14 -22.95 -6.26
CA HIS A 49 6.38 -21.63 -6.84
C HIS A 49 7.65 -20.97 -6.32
N LYS A 50 8.56 -21.74 -5.70
CA LYS A 50 9.87 -21.24 -5.27
C LYS A 50 10.64 -20.62 -6.44
N GLY A 51 11.24 -19.47 -6.20
CA GLY A 51 11.99 -18.73 -7.21
C GLY A 51 11.15 -17.81 -8.11
N SER A 52 9.82 -17.92 -8.07
CA SER A 52 8.95 -17.01 -8.80
C SER A 52 8.98 -15.61 -8.20
N VAL A 53 9.08 -14.59 -9.06
CA VAL A 53 9.02 -13.18 -8.63
C VAL A 53 7.57 -12.72 -8.61
N VAL A 54 7.16 -12.12 -7.49
CA VAL A 54 5.80 -11.63 -7.23
C VAL A 54 5.83 -10.18 -6.76
N VAL A 55 4.72 -9.46 -7.00
CA VAL A 55 4.46 -8.15 -6.40
C VAL A 55 3.12 -8.20 -5.69
N TRP A 56 3.13 -8.07 -4.36
CA TRP A 56 1.94 -8.16 -3.53
C TRP A 56 1.79 -6.94 -2.62
N ALA A 57 0.55 -6.49 -2.48
CA ALA A 57 0.17 -5.41 -1.59
C ALA A 57 -0.49 -5.96 -0.32
N GLY A 58 -0.39 -5.21 0.77
CA GLY A 58 -1.07 -5.55 2.01
C GLY A 58 -0.84 -4.58 3.15
N VAL A 59 -1.34 -4.95 4.32
CA VAL A 59 -1.20 -4.18 5.55
C VAL A 59 -0.34 -4.95 6.54
N ILE A 60 0.63 -4.28 7.15
CA ILE A 60 1.51 -4.87 8.16
C ILE A 60 0.69 -5.26 9.39
N ILE A 61 0.77 -6.52 9.79
CA ILE A 61 0.19 -7.04 11.02
C ILE A 61 1.22 -6.99 12.15
N ASP A 62 2.46 -7.38 11.86
CA ASP A 62 3.57 -7.37 12.79
C ASP A 62 4.92 -7.28 12.04
N ALA A 63 5.96 -6.81 12.71
CA ALA A 63 7.31 -6.76 12.17
C ALA A 63 8.34 -6.99 13.28
N LYS A 64 9.35 -7.83 13.01
CA LYS A 64 10.39 -8.17 13.99
C LYS A 64 11.75 -8.33 13.33
N ASN A 65 12.79 -7.90 14.04
CA ASN A 65 14.17 -8.13 13.63
C ASN A 65 14.62 -9.50 14.14
N THR A 66 15.14 -10.31 13.23
CA THR A 66 15.60 -11.68 13.47
C THR A 66 17.06 -11.81 13.05
N GLN A 67 17.66 -12.99 13.28
CA GLN A 67 19.02 -13.27 12.79
C GLN A 67 19.10 -13.34 11.26
N GLU A 68 17.99 -13.67 10.59
CA GLU A 68 17.89 -13.77 9.13
C GLU A 68 17.67 -12.40 8.46
N GLY A 69 17.36 -11.36 9.24
CA GLY A 69 16.94 -10.04 8.76
C GLY A 69 15.62 -9.60 9.38
N THR A 70 14.93 -8.65 8.74
CA THR A 70 13.65 -8.14 9.21
C THR A 70 12.51 -8.97 8.65
N LEU A 71 11.76 -9.64 9.53
CA LEU A 71 10.60 -10.45 9.17
C LEU A 71 9.33 -9.65 9.40
N ILE A 72 8.54 -9.48 8.34
CA ILE A 72 7.29 -8.71 8.34
C ILE A 72 6.13 -9.66 8.05
N GLU A 73 5.14 -9.70 8.93
CA GLU A 73 3.87 -10.38 8.69
C GLU A 73 2.88 -9.40 8.05
N ILE A 74 2.39 -9.75 6.87
CA ILE A 74 1.51 -8.89 6.06
C ILE A 74 0.20 -9.62 5.80
N LEU A 75 -0.91 -8.92 6.02
CA LEU A 75 -2.23 -9.32 5.55
C LEU A 75 -2.38 -8.86 4.11
N GLN A 76 -2.48 -9.82 3.19
CA GLN A 76 -2.60 -9.53 1.78
C GLN A 76 -3.90 -8.77 1.49
N LYS A 77 -3.79 -7.77 0.61
CA LYS A 77 -4.92 -7.08 0.01
C LYS A 77 -4.71 -6.95 -1.51
N PRO A 78 -5.79 -6.92 -2.31
CA PRO A 78 -5.70 -6.55 -3.71
C PRO A 78 -5.04 -5.19 -3.87
N ALA A 79 -4.24 -5.05 -4.92
CA ALA A 79 -3.59 -3.81 -5.25
C ALA A 79 -4.49 -2.97 -6.18
N ASP A 80 -4.55 -1.67 -5.95
CA ASP A 80 -5.21 -0.71 -6.83
C ASP A 80 -4.35 -0.42 -8.09
N PHE A 81 -4.81 0.53 -8.91
CA PHE A 81 -4.10 0.93 -10.14
C PHE A 81 -2.68 1.47 -9.88
N PHE A 82 -2.43 2.06 -8.70
CA PHE A 82 -1.14 2.60 -8.30
C PHE A 82 -0.25 1.56 -7.59
N GLY A 83 -0.80 0.37 -7.31
CA GLY A 83 -0.14 -0.70 -6.57
C GLY A 83 -0.37 -0.63 -5.06
N ALA A 84 -1.22 0.28 -4.57
CA ALA A 84 -1.54 0.43 -3.15
C ALA A 84 -2.53 -0.64 -2.69
N PRO A 85 -2.49 -1.08 -1.43
CA PRO A 85 -3.52 -1.95 -0.87
C PRO A 85 -4.90 -1.26 -0.95
N GLU A 86 -5.89 -1.95 -1.50
CA GLU A 86 -7.26 -1.41 -1.52
C GLU A 86 -7.87 -1.30 -0.12
N GLU A 87 -8.69 -0.27 0.10
CA GLU A 87 -9.54 -0.09 1.28
C GLU A 87 -10.77 -1.02 1.24
N ALA A 88 -10.53 -2.33 1.22
CA ALA A 88 -11.58 -3.34 1.24
C ALA A 88 -11.32 -4.39 2.33
N ASP A 89 -12.38 -5.03 2.80
CA ASP A 89 -12.31 -6.13 3.78
C ASP A 89 -11.91 -7.48 3.13
N ARG A 90 -11.81 -7.52 1.79
CA ARG A 90 -11.38 -8.70 1.05
C ARG A 90 -9.88 -8.94 1.25
N THR A 91 -9.52 -10.14 1.68
CA THR A 91 -8.14 -10.58 1.88
C THR A 91 -7.98 -12.01 1.40
N GLU A 92 -6.81 -12.38 0.88
CA GLU A 92 -6.56 -13.75 0.43
C GLU A 92 -5.69 -14.56 1.41
N GLY A 93 -5.24 -13.94 2.49
CA GLY A 93 -4.48 -14.60 3.56
C GLY A 93 -3.35 -13.72 4.09
N ARG A 94 -2.53 -14.31 4.95
CA ARG A 94 -1.28 -13.72 5.45
C ARG A 94 -0.08 -14.36 4.80
N PHE A 95 0.96 -13.56 4.59
CA PHE A 95 2.27 -14.01 4.11
C PHE A 95 3.37 -13.33 4.91
N LEU A 96 4.56 -13.91 4.84
CA LEU A 96 5.75 -13.37 5.45
C LEU A 96 6.64 -12.76 4.38
N VAL A 97 7.23 -11.63 4.74
CA VAL A 97 8.28 -10.99 3.95
C VAL A 97 9.55 -10.97 4.79
N LEU A 98 10.59 -11.60 4.28
CA LEU A 98 11.92 -11.52 4.85
C LEU A 98 12.72 -10.49 4.05
N TYR A 99 13.07 -9.38 4.70
CA TYR A 99 14.04 -8.44 4.18
C TYR A 99 15.43 -8.83 4.72
N PRO A 100 16.42 -9.18 3.88
CA PRO A 100 17.71 -9.74 4.32
C PRO A 100 18.60 -8.81 5.17
N SER A 101 18.12 -7.62 5.51
CA SER A 101 18.85 -6.61 6.27
C SER A 101 17.94 -5.98 7.33
N TYR A 102 18.45 -4.96 8.00
CA TYR A 102 17.73 -4.21 9.02
C TYR A 102 16.73 -3.22 8.40
N LEU A 103 15.49 -3.27 8.86
CA LEU A 103 14.50 -2.20 8.75
C LEU A 103 14.09 -1.79 10.16
N ASP A 104 13.81 -0.50 10.34
CA ASP A 104 13.29 -0.02 11.62
C ASP A 104 11.82 -0.41 11.77
N VAL A 105 11.55 -1.38 12.65
CA VAL A 105 10.20 -1.88 12.95
C VAL A 105 9.28 -0.82 13.56
N ALA A 106 9.83 0.26 14.10
CA ALA A 106 9.02 1.41 14.54
C ALA A 106 8.44 2.19 13.34
N VAL A 107 9.11 2.14 12.19
CA VAL A 107 8.64 2.73 10.92
C VAL A 107 7.74 1.76 10.16
N TYR A 108 8.15 0.48 10.08
CA TYR A 108 7.38 -0.62 9.48
C TYR A 108 6.44 -1.27 10.51
N ASN A 109 5.70 -0.42 11.23
CA ASN A 109 4.85 -0.86 12.31
C ASN A 109 3.48 -1.33 11.82
N LYS A 110 2.74 -1.97 12.73
CA LYS A 110 1.39 -2.47 12.50
C LYS A 110 0.46 -1.39 11.94
N GLY A 111 -0.34 -1.76 10.95
CA GLY A 111 -1.34 -0.90 10.30
C GLY A 111 -0.82 -0.12 9.10
N ARG A 112 0.50 -0.12 8.85
CA ARG A 112 1.06 0.51 7.65
C ARG A 112 0.75 -0.30 6.40
N GLU A 113 0.49 0.43 5.32
CA GLU A 113 0.28 -0.13 4.00
C GLU A 113 1.62 -0.30 3.27
N VAL A 114 1.79 -1.45 2.62
CA VAL A 114 3.02 -1.79 1.90
C VAL A 114 2.73 -2.49 0.58
N THR A 115 3.64 -2.32 -0.35
CA THR A 115 3.73 -3.10 -1.58
C THR A 115 5.11 -3.72 -1.66
N VAL A 116 5.18 -5.03 -1.84
CA VAL A 116 6.42 -5.81 -1.78
C VAL A 116 6.65 -6.47 -3.11
N GLY A 117 7.80 -6.22 -3.72
CA GLY A 117 8.33 -6.97 -4.85
C GLY A 117 9.43 -7.91 -4.39
N GLY A 118 9.29 -9.21 -4.66
CA GLY A 118 10.23 -10.19 -4.12
C GLY A 118 10.08 -11.57 -4.74
N GLU A 119 10.91 -12.48 -4.25
CA GLU A 119 10.98 -13.86 -4.74
C GLU A 119 10.36 -14.80 -3.72
N VAL A 120 9.52 -15.73 -4.16
CA VAL A 120 8.91 -16.74 -3.28
C VAL A 120 10.01 -17.68 -2.81
N GLU A 121 10.24 -17.71 -1.50
CA GLU A 121 11.22 -18.59 -0.86
C GLU A 121 10.64 -19.97 -0.58
N GLY A 122 9.31 -20.08 -0.37
CA GLY A 122 8.64 -21.29 0.05
C GLY A 122 7.62 -21.01 1.14
N LYS A 123 7.57 -21.86 2.18
CA LYS A 123 6.64 -21.70 3.31
C LYS A 123 7.31 -21.75 4.68
N ARG A 124 6.70 -21.08 5.66
CA ARG A 124 7.01 -21.19 7.09
C ARG A 124 5.74 -21.51 7.86
N ILE A 125 5.78 -22.54 8.68
CA ILE A 125 4.66 -22.90 9.55
C ILE A 125 4.90 -22.24 10.90
N MET A 126 3.98 -21.38 11.32
CA MET A 126 4.05 -20.68 12.61
C MET A 126 2.67 -20.69 13.28
N PRO A 127 2.63 -20.62 14.62
CA PRO A 127 1.37 -20.51 15.33
C PRO A 127 0.67 -19.18 15.01
N LEU A 128 -0.62 -19.27 14.70
CA LEU A 128 -1.53 -18.14 14.57
C LEU A 128 -2.68 -18.34 15.56
N GLY A 129 -2.55 -17.75 16.75
CA GLY A 129 -3.43 -18.08 17.86
C GLY A 129 -3.25 -19.54 18.27
N GLU A 130 -4.34 -20.31 18.23
CA GLU A 130 -4.35 -21.73 18.62
C GLU A 130 -4.10 -22.70 17.46
N ILE A 131 -3.98 -22.20 16.22
CA ILE A 131 -3.77 -23.03 15.03
C ILE A 131 -2.34 -22.92 14.50
N GLN A 132 -1.88 -23.94 13.79
CA GLN A 132 -0.71 -23.81 12.94
C GLN A 132 -1.12 -23.22 11.59
N TYR A 133 -0.46 -22.15 11.18
CA TYR A 133 -0.71 -21.47 9.91
C TYR A 133 0.50 -21.58 9.00
N THR A 134 0.25 -21.93 7.75
CA THR A 134 1.29 -22.03 6.71
C THR A 134 1.38 -20.70 5.98
N TYR A 135 2.42 -19.94 6.26
CA TYR A 135 2.69 -18.68 5.58
C TYR A 135 3.53 -18.94 4.32
N PRO A 136 3.13 -18.44 3.15
CA PRO A 136 4.08 -18.22 2.06
C PRO A 136 5.14 -17.22 2.52
N VAL A 137 6.39 -17.46 2.14
CA VAL A 137 7.51 -16.59 2.46
C VAL A 137 8.05 -15.98 1.17
N VAL A 138 8.26 -14.67 1.20
CA VAL A 138 8.85 -13.91 0.10
C VAL A 138 10.12 -13.24 0.61
N ILE A 139 11.24 -13.46 -0.09
CA ILE A 139 12.44 -12.64 0.10
C ILE A 139 12.23 -11.31 -0.63
N ALA A 140 12.16 -10.22 0.12
CA ALA A 140 11.97 -8.90 -0.45
C ALA A 140 13.20 -8.45 -1.25
N LYS A 141 12.96 -8.08 -2.51
CA LYS A 141 13.91 -7.33 -3.34
C LYS A 141 13.67 -5.83 -3.19
N GLU A 142 12.40 -5.43 -3.09
CA GLU A 142 11.97 -4.06 -2.94
C GLU A 142 10.71 -3.99 -2.07
N ILE A 143 10.67 -3.02 -1.16
CA ILE A 143 9.49 -2.74 -0.32
C ILE A 143 9.17 -1.27 -0.47
N TYR A 144 7.94 -0.99 -0.88
CA TYR A 144 7.38 0.34 -0.87
C TYR A 144 6.47 0.49 0.34
N LEU A 145 6.78 1.47 1.20
CA LEU A 145 5.99 1.82 2.38
C LEU A 145 5.15 3.05 2.07
N TRP A 146 3.82 2.89 2.07
CA TRP A 146 2.91 3.99 1.76
C TRP A 146 2.89 5.04 2.88
N PRO A 147 2.65 6.32 2.54
CA PRO A 147 2.44 7.37 3.53
C PRO A 147 1.33 7.02 4.51
N ASP A 148 1.50 7.36 5.79
CA ASP A 148 0.47 7.14 6.81
C ASP A 148 -0.66 8.18 6.69
N THR A 149 -1.67 7.88 5.88
CA THR A 149 -2.83 8.75 5.65
C THR A 149 -3.80 8.79 6.84
N THR A 150 -3.61 7.94 7.86
CA THR A 150 -4.47 7.93 9.08
C THR A 150 -4.43 9.27 9.80
N LYS A 151 -3.28 9.93 9.84
CA LYS A 151 -3.11 11.25 10.48
C LYS A 151 -3.75 12.37 9.66
N GLU A 152 -3.72 12.26 8.34
CA GLU A 152 -4.34 13.23 7.44
C GLU A 152 -5.87 13.13 7.44
N ARG A 153 -6.43 11.91 7.57
CA ARG A 153 -7.89 11.70 7.73
C ARG A 153 -8.46 12.32 9.01
N LEU A 154 -7.63 12.58 10.03
CA LEU A 154 -8.03 13.21 11.29
C LEU A 154 -7.85 14.73 11.30
N ALA A 155 -7.21 15.32 10.27
CA ALA A 155 -7.14 16.76 10.18
C ALA A 155 -8.55 17.29 9.90
N PRO A 156 -9.15 18.08 10.81
CA PRO A 156 -10.35 18.81 10.47
C PRO A 156 -9.99 19.69 9.27
N TYR A 157 -10.79 19.64 8.20
CA TYR A 157 -10.68 20.60 7.11
C TYR A 157 -10.50 21.99 7.73
N PRO A 158 -9.41 22.72 7.43
CA PRO A 158 -9.25 24.07 7.94
C PRO A 158 -10.38 24.86 7.29
N TYR A 159 -11.48 25.05 8.02
CA TYR A 159 -12.48 26.03 7.66
C TYR A 159 -11.71 27.33 7.48
N PRO A 160 -11.74 27.95 6.28
CA PRO A 160 -11.14 29.25 6.10
C PRO A 160 -11.82 30.15 7.11
N TYR A 161 -11.07 30.57 8.12
CA TYR A 161 -11.54 31.56 9.07
C TYR A 161 -11.65 32.85 8.27
N TYR A 162 -12.81 33.09 7.66
CA TYR A 162 -13.11 34.34 6.99
C TYR A 162 -13.15 35.43 8.05
N PRO A 163 -12.16 36.34 8.11
CA PRO A 163 -12.23 37.46 9.00
C PRO A 163 -13.19 38.46 8.35
N TRP A 164 -14.26 38.82 9.08
CA TRP A 164 -15.22 39.90 8.79
C TRP A 164 -16.48 39.55 7.97
N GLY A 165 -17.54 39.15 8.68
CA GLY A 165 -18.73 40.02 8.81
C GLY A 165 -19.84 40.00 7.75
N TRP A 166 -19.98 38.96 6.92
CA TRP A 166 -21.16 38.82 6.05
C TRP A 166 -22.17 37.86 6.65
N TYR A 167 -23.19 38.43 7.30
CA TYR A 167 -24.36 37.73 7.81
C TYR A 167 -25.26 37.40 6.60
N ASP A 168 -25.14 36.19 6.05
CA ASP A 168 -26.06 35.70 5.03
C ASP A 168 -27.30 35.08 5.73
N PRO A 169 -28.50 35.68 5.63
CA PRO A 169 -29.68 35.21 6.36
C PRO A 169 -30.26 33.88 5.83
N PHE A 170 -29.69 33.31 4.76
CA PHE A 170 -30.23 32.12 4.09
C PHE A 170 -29.35 30.86 4.29
N TRP A 171 -28.21 30.97 4.96
CA TRP A 171 -27.46 29.79 5.38
C TRP A 171 -28.14 29.13 6.59
N ARG A 172 -29.00 28.16 6.31
CA ARG A 172 -29.40 27.13 7.28
C ARG A 172 -28.51 25.91 7.07
N PRO A 173 -27.46 25.69 7.88
CA PRO A 173 -26.74 24.44 7.83
C PRO A 173 -27.71 23.33 8.22
N TRP A 174 -27.99 22.43 7.28
CA TRP A 174 -28.65 21.17 7.59
C TRP A 174 -27.78 20.43 8.59
N TYR A 175 -28.21 20.46 9.85
CA TYR A 175 -27.63 19.67 10.92
C TYR A 175 -27.91 18.20 10.61
N TYR A 176 -27.00 17.55 9.90
CA TYR A 176 -26.96 16.11 9.84
C TYR A 176 -26.32 15.65 11.15
N PRO A 177 -27.07 15.02 12.07
CA PRO A 177 -26.44 14.39 13.22
C PRO A 177 -25.70 13.17 12.68
N TYR A 178 -24.39 13.28 12.51
CA TYR A 178 -23.57 12.09 12.33
C TYR A 178 -23.67 11.27 13.62
N PRO A 179 -24.11 10.00 13.55
CA PRO A 179 -24.09 9.13 14.70
C PRO A 179 -22.62 8.92 15.08
N TYR A 180 -22.28 9.34 16.30
CA TYR A 180 -20.98 9.08 16.90
C TYR A 180 -20.91 7.60 17.25
N ASP A 181 -20.60 6.76 16.28
CA ASP A 181 -20.32 5.35 16.55
C ASP A 181 -19.00 5.28 17.31
N ARG A 182 -19.14 4.92 18.59
CA ARG A 182 -18.08 4.84 19.59
C ARG A 182 -17.00 3.86 19.13
N VAL A 183 -15.91 4.36 18.59
CA VAL A 183 -14.66 3.60 18.56
C VAL A 183 -14.12 3.59 19.99
N ARG A 184 -14.48 2.56 20.77
CA ARG A 184 -13.80 2.31 22.05
C ARG A 184 -12.33 2.00 21.75
N PRO A 185 -11.37 2.60 22.47
CA PRO A 185 -9.99 2.16 22.40
C PRO A 185 -9.91 0.73 22.94
N ARG A 186 -9.50 -0.23 22.10
CA ARG A 186 -9.16 -1.58 22.59
C ARG A 186 -7.86 -1.46 23.38
N ARG A 187 -7.95 -1.79 24.67
CA ARG A 187 -6.80 -2.14 25.51
C ARG A 187 -6.18 -3.44 25.02
#